data_AF-A0A4Q2X7I0-F1
#
_entry.id   AF-A0A4Q2X7I0-F1
#
_cell.length_a   1.000
_cell.length_b   1.000
_cell.length_c   1.000
_cell.angle_alpha   90.00
_cell.angle_beta   90.00
_cell.angle_gamma   90.00
#
_symmetry.space_group_name_H-M   'P 1'
#
loop_
_entity.id
_entity.type
_entity.pdbx_description
1 polymer ?
#
loop_
_entity_poly.entity_id
_entity_poly.type
_entity_poly.pdbx_seq_one_letter_code
_entity_poly.pdbx_strand_id
1 'polypeptide(L)'
;MKRNAEVGRNRFLTADYADEEDGRVGADPWDLCSGEGGGFELKWDGYNKHFRELDPMHYYIWSSVTLYDEAIRQKRKAWYVDWLSQREEVTLQDVMHFHRFAGDGNTKSDLIMNRDGGHQTVSITAIDISAASHAMHYYDIERRLRSIYEWGFVAKNDPV
;
A
#
# COMPACT_ATOMS: atom_id res chain seq x y z
N MET A 1 -5.76 -16.11 36.01
CA MET A 1 -4.76 -16.11 34.92
C MET A 1 -5.50 -15.81 33.62
N LYS A 2 -5.63 -14.52 33.26
CA LYS A 2 -6.30 -14.12 32.01
C LYS A 2 -5.27 -14.26 30.89
N ARG A 3 -5.52 -15.14 29.93
CA ARG A 3 -4.80 -15.14 28.64
C ARG A 3 -5.24 -13.87 27.92
N ASN A 4 -4.36 -12.89 27.81
CA ASN A 4 -4.57 -11.76 26.91
C ASN A 4 -4.51 -12.35 25.49
N ALA A 5 -5.67 -12.42 24.83
CA ALA A 5 -5.68 -12.56 23.39
C ALA A 5 -5.08 -11.26 22.86
N GLU A 6 -3.87 -11.32 22.30
CA GLU A 6 -3.37 -10.27 21.45
C GLU A 6 -4.37 -10.16 20.28
N VAL A 7 -5.17 -9.10 20.29
CA VAL A 7 -6.03 -8.76 19.16
C VAL A 7 -5.06 -8.35 18.05
N GLY A 8 -4.66 -9.32 17.23
CA GLY A 8 -3.83 -9.08 16.06
C GLY A 8 -4.56 -8.10 15.16
N ARG A 9 -4.08 -6.87 15.07
CA ARG A 9 -4.55 -5.92 14.06
C ARG A 9 -4.29 -6.53 12.69
N ASN A 10 -5.32 -6.58 11.85
CA ASN A 10 -5.16 -6.97 10.45
C ASN A 10 -4.19 -5.99 9.77
N ARG A 11 -3.28 -6.54 8.96
CA ARG A 11 -2.22 -5.77 8.31
C ARG A 11 -2.50 -5.74 6.82
N PHE A 12 -2.67 -4.53 6.31
CA PHE A 12 -3.00 -4.31 4.91
C PHE A 12 -1.93 -3.50 4.25
N LEU A 13 -1.54 -3.95 3.06
CA LEU A 13 -0.64 -3.23 2.20
C LEU A 13 -1.43 -2.84 0.97
N THR A 14 -1.27 -1.62 0.46
CA THR A 14 -1.82 -1.23 -0.84
C THR A 14 -0.78 -0.52 -1.67
N ALA A 15 -0.72 -0.91 -2.94
CA ALA A 15 0.12 -0.29 -3.96
C ALA A 15 -0.69 -0.14 -5.24
N ASP A 16 -0.31 0.82 -6.07
CA ASP A 16 -0.88 1.01 -7.38
C ASP A 16 0.19 1.06 -8.46
N TYR A 17 -0.15 0.55 -9.64
CA TYR A 17 0.73 0.52 -10.80
C TYR A 17 0.28 1.57 -11.80
N ALA A 18 1.23 2.37 -12.28
CA ALA A 18 1.02 3.36 -13.33
C ALA A 18 1.59 2.85 -14.67
N ASP A 19 0.80 2.94 -15.74
CA ASP A 19 1.26 2.61 -17.09
C ASP A 19 1.80 3.87 -17.79
N GLU A 20 2.66 3.72 -18.82
CA GLU A 20 3.13 4.80 -19.69
C GLU A 20 2.80 4.47 -21.16
N GLU A 21 2.22 5.41 -21.92
CA GLU A 21 1.79 5.22 -23.33
C GLU A 21 2.93 4.82 -24.31
N ASP A 22 4.20 4.99 -23.92
CA ASP A 22 5.41 4.67 -24.71
C ASP A 22 5.73 3.15 -24.74
N GLY A 23 5.21 2.37 -23.78
CA GLY A 23 5.60 0.96 -23.60
C GLY A 23 6.95 0.79 -22.88
N ARG A 24 7.63 1.89 -22.52
CA ARG A 24 8.62 1.92 -21.45
C ARG A 24 7.92 1.77 -20.11
N VAL A 25 8.24 0.67 -19.45
CA VAL A 25 7.78 0.34 -18.10
C VAL A 25 8.43 1.31 -17.12
N GLY A 26 7.72 2.37 -16.75
CA GLY A 26 8.05 3.23 -15.62
C GLY A 26 7.70 2.53 -14.29
N ALA A 27 8.36 1.41 -13.98
CA ALA A 27 8.26 0.81 -12.66
C ALA A 27 9.15 1.59 -11.70
N ASP A 28 8.63 2.70 -11.14
CA ASP A 28 9.24 3.28 -9.95
C ASP A 28 8.56 2.71 -8.69
N PRO A 29 9.34 2.10 -7.77
CA PRO A 29 8.99 0.89 -7.02
C PRO A 29 8.77 1.20 -5.52
N TRP A 30 8.69 0.14 -4.69
CA TRP A 30 8.81 0.10 -3.22
C TRP A 30 7.51 -0.12 -2.42
N ASP A 31 7.07 -1.38 -2.48
CA ASP A 31 6.86 -2.34 -1.40
C ASP A 31 6.60 -1.84 0.04
N LEU A 32 5.49 -2.32 0.58
CA LEU A 32 5.22 -2.38 2.00
C LEU A 32 5.53 -3.82 2.47
N CYS A 33 6.23 -3.93 3.60
CA CYS A 33 6.51 -5.18 4.28
C CYS A 33 6.17 -4.98 5.76
N SER A 34 5.21 -5.73 6.30
CA SER A 34 4.96 -5.82 7.74
C SER A 34 4.94 -7.29 8.17
N GLY A 35 6.10 -7.82 8.54
CA GLY A 35 6.24 -9.13 9.17
C GLY A 35 6.00 -9.07 10.68
N GLU A 36 5.80 -10.21 11.34
CA GLU A 36 5.91 -10.29 12.80
C GLU A 36 7.33 -9.89 13.21
N GLY A 37 7.46 -8.79 13.97
CA GLY A 37 8.74 -8.21 14.37
C GLY A 37 8.99 -6.75 13.94
N GLY A 38 8.06 -6.11 13.24
CA GLY A 38 8.27 -4.77 12.67
C GLY A 38 8.47 -4.85 11.15
N GLY A 39 8.09 -3.79 10.46
CA GLY A 39 8.29 -3.66 9.01
C GLY A 39 9.62 -2.99 8.69
N PHE A 40 10.04 -3.05 7.44
CA PHE A 40 11.16 -2.23 6.96
C PHE A 40 10.69 -1.39 5.78
N GLU A 41 11.07 -0.11 5.79
CA GLU A 41 10.94 0.78 4.65
C GLU A 41 12.29 0.90 3.97
N LEU A 42 12.31 0.64 2.67
CA LEU A 42 13.41 0.99 1.79
C LEU A 42 12.92 2.04 0.80
N LYS A 43 13.52 3.21 0.82
CA LYS A 43 13.12 4.33 -0.04
C LYS A 43 14.33 4.90 -0.76
N TRP A 44 14.20 5.12 -2.06
CA TRP A 44 15.18 5.89 -2.82
C TRP A 44 14.60 7.27 -3.15
N ASP A 45 15.35 8.34 -2.88
CA ASP A 45 14.91 9.73 -3.11
C ASP A 45 15.44 10.35 -4.41
N GLY A 46 16.05 9.54 -5.28
CA GLY A 46 16.77 9.99 -6.47
C GLY A 46 18.28 10.17 -6.24
N TYR A 47 18.71 10.34 -4.98
CA TYR A 47 20.10 10.61 -4.62
C TYR A 47 20.64 9.58 -3.62
N ASN A 48 19.86 9.26 -2.59
CA ASN A 48 20.22 8.42 -1.45
C ASN A 48 19.20 7.31 -1.26
N LYS A 49 19.68 6.17 -0.74
CA LYS A 49 18.84 5.08 -0.23
C LYS A 49 18.63 5.29 1.26
N HIS A 50 17.38 5.28 1.66
CA HIS A 50 16.92 5.38 3.04
C HIS A 50 16.40 4.02 3.47
N PHE A 51 16.79 3.63 4.68
CA PHE A 51 16.32 2.41 5.32
C PHE A 51 15.86 2.76 6.73
N ARG A 52 14.67 2.32 7.11
CA ARG A 52 14.19 2.44 8.49
C ARG A 52 13.29 1.28 8.87
N GLU A 53 13.34 0.94 10.15
CA GLU A 53 12.37 0.06 10.77
C GLU A 53 11.05 0.80 11.01
N LEU A 54 9.95 0.11 10.79
CA LEU A 54 8.58 0.62 10.95
C LEU A 54 8.00 0.10 12.25
N ASP A 55 7.41 1.02 13.02
CA ASP A 55 6.69 0.68 14.24
C ASP A 55 5.37 -0.05 13.87
N PRO A 56 5.19 -1.31 14.28
CA PRO A 56 4.00 -2.09 13.95
C PRO A 56 2.71 -1.51 14.57
N MET A 57 2.80 -0.57 15.51
CA MET A 57 1.64 0.08 16.11
C MET A 57 1.11 1.27 15.29
N HIS A 58 1.86 1.70 14.27
CA HIS A 58 1.52 2.84 13.43
C HIS A 58 1.12 2.40 12.02
N TYR A 59 0.21 3.17 11.44
CA TYR A 59 -0.13 3.06 10.02
C TYR A 59 0.68 4.07 9.20
N TYR A 60 1.03 3.68 7.97
CA TYR A 60 1.92 4.46 7.12
C TYR A 60 1.34 4.60 5.71
N ILE A 61 1.60 5.76 5.10
CA ILE A 61 1.30 6.05 3.70
C ILE A 61 2.57 6.50 2.99
N TRP A 62 2.73 6.04 1.75
CA TRP A 62 3.80 6.44 0.86
C TRP A 62 3.25 7.12 -0.39
N SER A 63 4.11 7.89 -1.03
CA SER A 63 3.86 8.48 -2.33
C SER A 63 5.20 8.57 -3.05
N SER A 64 5.22 8.20 -4.32
CA SER A 64 6.44 8.23 -5.13
C SER A 64 7.04 9.64 -5.12
N VAL A 65 8.31 9.72 -4.78
CA VAL A 65 9.08 10.97 -4.73
C VAL A 65 9.53 11.43 -6.11
N THR A 66 9.57 10.53 -7.08
CA THR A 66 9.85 10.84 -8.49
C THR A 66 8.59 11.32 -9.21
N LEU A 67 7.41 10.83 -8.81
CA LEU A 67 6.12 11.23 -9.42
C LEU A 67 5.46 12.44 -8.76
N TYR A 68 5.66 12.66 -7.47
CA TYR A 68 4.97 13.71 -6.70
C TYR A 68 5.94 14.64 -6.00
N ASP A 69 5.74 15.94 -6.18
CA ASP A 69 6.45 16.96 -5.43
C ASP A 69 6.13 16.90 -3.92
N GLU A 70 6.84 17.68 -3.11
CA GLU A 70 6.60 17.74 -1.67
C GLU A 70 5.16 18.18 -1.33
N ALA A 71 4.59 19.13 -2.07
CA ALA A 71 3.27 19.65 -1.79
C ALA A 71 2.18 18.58 -1.95
N ILE A 72 2.22 17.81 -3.04
CA ILE A 72 1.26 16.73 -3.28
C ILE A 72 1.46 15.59 -2.27
N ARG A 73 2.71 15.26 -1.92
CA ARG A 73 2.99 14.23 -0.89
C ARG A 73 2.42 14.64 0.47
N GLN A 74 2.58 15.89 0.88
CA GLN A 74 2.00 16.38 2.13
C GLN A 74 0.47 16.42 2.09
N LYS A 75 -0.11 16.78 0.95
CA LYS A 75 -1.56 16.75 0.74
C LYS A 75 -2.13 15.34 0.93
N ARG A 76 -1.51 14.34 0.30
CA ARG A 76 -1.91 12.92 0.44
C ARG A 76 -1.74 12.41 1.86
N LYS A 77 -0.67 12.81 2.55
CA LYS A 77 -0.46 12.52 3.96
C LYS A 77 -1.58 13.12 4.82
N ALA A 78 -2.00 14.36 4.55
CA ALA A 78 -3.11 14.99 5.26
C ALA A 78 -4.42 14.22 5.05
N TRP A 79 -4.77 13.88 3.81
CA TRP A 79 -5.95 13.05 3.51
C TRP A 79 -5.95 11.73 4.27
N TYR A 80 -4.79 11.08 4.37
CA TYR A 80 -4.64 9.84 5.10
C TYR A 80 -4.82 10.00 6.61
N VAL A 81 -4.21 11.02 7.20
CA VAL A 81 -4.36 11.33 8.63
C VAL A 81 -5.83 11.65 8.95
N ASP A 82 -6.47 12.48 8.13
CA ASP A 82 -7.88 12.82 8.30
C ASP A 82 -8.77 11.59 8.19
N TRP A 83 -8.54 10.73 7.19
CA TRP A 83 -9.26 9.48 7.01
C TRP A 83 -9.08 8.50 8.18
N LEU A 84 -7.85 8.36 8.69
CA LEU A 84 -7.56 7.52 9.86
C LEU A 84 -8.22 8.06 11.13
N SER A 85 -8.24 9.38 11.33
CA SER A 85 -8.77 10.00 12.55
C SER A 85 -10.27 9.75 12.76
N GLN A 86 -10.99 9.38 11.70
CA GLN A 86 -12.42 9.13 11.72
C GLN A 86 -12.77 7.67 12.03
N ARG A 87 -11.79 6.83 12.37
CA ARG A 87 -11.94 5.37 12.45
C ARG A 87 -11.25 4.79 13.68
N GLU A 88 -11.96 3.89 14.36
CA GLU A 88 -11.40 3.09 15.46
C GLU A 88 -10.70 1.84 14.94
N GLU A 89 -11.26 1.23 13.89
CA GLU A 89 -10.72 0.05 13.21
C GLU A 89 -10.65 0.29 11.70
N VAL A 90 -9.64 -0.30 11.07
CA VAL A 90 -9.39 -0.22 9.63
C VAL A 90 -9.47 -1.64 9.07
N THR A 91 -10.28 -1.84 8.03
CA THR A 91 -10.37 -3.11 7.29
C THR A 91 -9.70 -3.00 5.92
N LEU A 92 -9.39 -4.14 5.28
CA LEU A 92 -8.87 -4.17 3.92
C LEU A 92 -9.75 -3.38 2.95
N GLN A 93 -11.07 -3.54 3.07
CA GLN A 93 -12.03 -2.86 2.21
C GLN A 93 -12.00 -1.35 2.42
N ASP A 94 -11.78 -0.88 3.65
CA ASP A 94 -11.60 0.54 3.92
C ASP A 94 -10.33 1.08 3.27
N VAL A 95 -9.21 0.35 3.35
CA VAL A 95 -7.95 0.76 2.72
C VAL A 95 -8.09 0.78 1.21
N MET A 96 -8.67 -0.26 0.60
CA MET A 96 -8.94 -0.29 -0.83
C MET A 96 -9.87 0.82 -1.29
N HIS A 97 -10.89 1.15 -0.48
CA HIS A 97 -11.81 2.24 -0.76
C HIS A 97 -11.09 3.59 -0.68
N PHE A 98 -10.30 3.83 0.36
CA PHE A 98 -9.47 5.02 0.49
C PHE A 98 -8.53 5.17 -0.70
N HIS A 99 -7.79 4.11 -1.05
CA HIS A 99 -6.84 4.14 -2.18
C HIS A 99 -7.54 4.51 -3.50
N ARG A 100 -8.76 4.02 -3.69
CA ARG A 100 -9.52 4.25 -4.93
C ARG A 100 -10.17 5.64 -5.03
N PHE A 101 -10.55 6.24 -3.90
CA PHE A 101 -11.44 7.40 -3.89
C PHE A 101 -10.90 8.62 -3.15
N ALA A 102 -9.77 8.51 -2.44
CA ALA A 102 -9.18 9.66 -1.77
C ALA A 102 -8.58 10.65 -2.77
N GLY A 103 -8.95 11.91 -2.59
CA GLY A 103 -8.60 12.97 -3.52
C GLY A 103 -9.43 14.22 -3.28
N ASP A 104 -9.18 15.24 -4.08
CA ASP A 104 -10.02 16.44 -4.18
C ASP A 104 -10.65 16.59 -5.58
N GLY A 105 -10.60 15.53 -6.39
CA GLY A 105 -11.13 15.50 -7.75
C GLY A 105 -10.12 15.98 -8.80
N ASN A 106 -8.90 16.32 -8.38
CA ASN A 106 -7.81 16.59 -9.31
C ASN A 106 -7.08 15.28 -9.63
N THR A 107 -7.42 14.68 -10.77
CA THR A 107 -6.90 13.39 -11.23
C THR A 107 -5.36 13.33 -11.30
N LYS A 108 -4.66 14.46 -11.39
CA LYS A 108 -3.18 14.49 -11.42
C LYS A 108 -2.55 14.29 -10.03
N SER A 109 -3.33 14.52 -8.96
CA SER A 109 -2.88 14.48 -7.57
C SER A 109 -3.65 13.49 -6.68
N ASP A 110 -4.87 13.10 -7.07
CA ASP A 110 -5.69 12.08 -6.41
C ASP A 110 -4.94 10.75 -6.31
N LEU A 111 -5.29 9.89 -5.34
CA LEU A 111 -4.55 8.65 -5.12
C LEU A 111 -4.55 7.73 -6.34
N ILE A 112 -5.69 7.64 -7.04
CA ILE A 112 -5.74 7.12 -8.40
C ILE A 112 -5.35 8.25 -9.35
N MET A 113 -4.16 8.14 -9.92
CA MET A 113 -3.64 9.18 -10.80
C MET A 113 -4.12 8.98 -12.22
N ASN A 114 -4.39 10.08 -12.91
CA ASN A 114 -4.50 10.15 -14.36
C ASN A 114 -3.96 11.50 -14.81
N ARG A 115 -2.79 11.48 -15.45
CA ARG A 115 -2.09 12.66 -15.96
C ARG A 115 -2.07 12.64 -17.48
N ASP A 116 -2.10 13.85 -18.05
CA ASP A 116 -1.88 14.04 -19.47
C ASP A 116 -0.52 13.43 -19.87
N GLY A 117 -0.48 12.68 -20.98
CA GLY A 117 0.72 12.00 -21.46
C GLY A 117 0.84 10.52 -21.09
N GLY A 118 -0.26 9.87 -20.69
CA GLY A 118 -0.34 8.42 -20.59
C GLY A 118 -0.05 7.83 -19.21
N HIS A 119 0.41 8.63 -18.24
CA HIS A 119 0.64 8.16 -16.87
C HIS A 119 -0.65 8.07 -16.08
N GLN A 120 -1.18 6.85 -15.95
CA GLN A 120 -2.40 6.59 -15.19
C GLN A 120 -2.27 5.33 -14.33
N THR A 121 -2.93 5.35 -13.18
CA THR A 121 -3.07 4.17 -12.34
C THR A 121 -3.98 3.14 -13.02
N VAL A 122 -3.47 1.97 -13.36
CA VAL A 122 -4.23 0.90 -14.05
C VAL A 122 -4.64 -0.25 -13.13
N SER A 123 -4.02 -0.37 -11.95
CA SER A 123 -4.40 -1.39 -10.97
C SER A 123 -4.10 -0.98 -9.54
N ILE A 124 -4.80 -1.64 -8.60
CA ILE A 124 -4.54 -1.57 -7.16
C ILE A 124 -4.26 -3.00 -6.68
N THR A 125 -3.11 -3.19 -6.06
CA THR A 125 -2.75 -4.45 -5.38
C THR A 125 -2.83 -4.22 -3.89
N ALA A 126 -3.52 -5.11 -3.18
CA ALA A 126 -3.58 -5.10 -1.74
C ALA A 126 -3.12 -6.43 -1.15
N ILE A 127 -2.34 -6.43 -0.08
CA ILE A 127 -1.88 -7.64 0.59
C ILE A 127 -2.43 -7.65 2.01
N ASP A 128 -3.14 -8.70 2.38
CA ASP A 128 -3.60 -9.00 3.73
C ASP A 128 -2.73 -10.10 4.33
N ILE A 129 -2.03 -9.78 5.43
CA ILE A 129 -1.21 -10.74 6.17
C ILE A 129 -1.65 -10.73 7.63
N SER A 130 -2.14 -11.88 8.08
CA SER A 130 -2.50 -12.15 9.46
C SER A 130 -2.15 -13.60 9.82
N ALA A 131 -2.23 -13.94 11.10
CA ALA A 131 -2.06 -15.33 11.54
C ALA A 131 -3.02 -16.31 10.85
N ALA A 132 -4.17 -15.84 10.34
CA ALA A 132 -5.22 -16.66 9.73
C ALA A 132 -5.27 -16.56 8.19
N SER A 133 -4.73 -15.51 7.59
CA SER A 133 -4.91 -15.15 6.17
C SER A 133 -3.63 -14.60 5.59
N HIS A 134 -3.25 -15.11 4.41
CA HIS A 134 -2.19 -14.52 3.58
C HIS A 134 -2.73 -14.44 2.16
N ALA A 135 -3.19 -13.25 1.78
CA ALA A 135 -3.89 -13.03 0.53
C ALA A 135 -3.41 -11.77 -0.18
N MET A 136 -3.37 -11.82 -1.51
CA MET A 136 -3.17 -10.68 -2.38
C MET A 136 -4.46 -10.45 -3.16
N HIS A 137 -5.02 -9.27 -3.00
CA HIS A 137 -6.17 -8.77 -3.74
C HIS A 137 -5.66 -7.87 -4.86
N TYR A 138 -5.87 -8.29 -6.09
CA TYR A 138 -5.54 -7.51 -7.26
C TYR A 138 -6.83 -6.93 -7.86
N TYR A 139 -6.85 -5.63 -8.10
CA TYR A 139 -7.93 -4.94 -8.78
C TYR A 139 -7.39 -4.25 -10.04
N ASP A 140 -7.75 -4.79 -11.18
CA ASP A 140 -7.52 -4.18 -12.49
C ASP A 140 -8.60 -3.11 -12.72
N ILE A 141 -8.19 -1.84 -12.80
CA ILE A 141 -9.11 -0.70 -12.94
C ILE A 141 -9.69 -0.65 -14.35
N GLU A 142 -8.86 -0.90 -15.36
CA GLU A 142 -9.26 -0.82 -16.77
C GLU A 142 -10.28 -1.91 -17.11
N ARG A 143 -9.97 -3.15 -16.74
CA ARG A 143 -10.81 -4.32 -17.01
C ARG A 143 -11.92 -4.48 -15.96
N ARG A 144 -11.84 -3.74 -14.85
CA ARG A 144 -12.73 -3.86 -13.68
C ARG A 144 -12.75 -5.29 -13.12
N LEU A 145 -11.63 -6.00 -13.21
CA LEU A 145 -11.48 -7.38 -12.75
C LEU A 145 -10.85 -7.42 -11.37
N ARG A 146 -11.38 -8.30 -10.51
CA ARG A 146 -10.82 -8.57 -9.19
C ARG A 146 -10.31 -10.01 -9.16
N SER A 147 -9.09 -10.17 -8.67
CA SER A 147 -8.47 -11.47 -8.41
C SER A 147 -8.00 -11.54 -6.97
N ILE A 148 -8.09 -12.72 -6.36
CA ILE A 148 -7.58 -13.00 -5.03
C ILE A 148 -6.63 -14.18 -5.16
N TYR A 149 -5.41 -14.02 -4.65
CA TYR A 149 -4.38 -15.04 -4.60
C TYR A 149 -4.07 -15.34 -3.14
N GLU A 150 -4.33 -16.56 -2.70
CA GLU A 150 -4.07 -17.01 -1.34
C GLU A 150 -2.84 -17.91 -1.32
N TRP A 151 -2.02 -17.79 -0.30
CA TRP A 151 -0.87 -18.69 -0.08
C TRP A 151 -0.76 -19.10 1.38
N GLY A 152 0.05 -20.13 1.64
CA GLY A 152 0.41 -20.57 2.98
C GLY A 152 1.92 -20.64 3.12
N PHE A 153 2.43 -20.37 4.32
CA PHE A 153 3.82 -20.66 4.65
C PHE A 153 3.95 -22.13 5.02
N VAL A 154 4.82 -22.85 4.31
CA VAL A 154 5.32 -24.14 4.78
C VAL A 154 6.56 -23.84 5.61
N ALA A 155 6.50 -24.07 6.92
CA ALA A 155 7.70 -24.03 7.75
C ALA A 155 8.72 -25.02 7.16
N LYS A 156 9.90 -24.52 6.77
CA LYS A 156 11.03 -25.41 6.55
C LYS A 156 11.34 -26.03 7.91
N ASN A 157 11.00 -27.31 8.09
CA ASN A 157 11.62 -28.09 9.15
C ASN A 157 13.12 -28.13 8.84
N ASP A 158 13.94 -27.53 9.69
CA ASP A 158 15.38 -27.70 9.61
C ASP A 158 15.68 -29.22 9.68
N PRO A 159 16.51 -29.77 8.78
CA PRO A 159 16.99 -31.13 8.97
C PRO A 159 17.83 -31.16 10.24
N VAL A 160 17.42 -32.00 11.19
CA VAL A 160 18.14 -32.33 12.44
C VAL A 160 19.56 -32.78 12.14
#